data_AF-X6MBZ5-F1
#
_entry.id   AF-X6MBZ5-F1
#
_cell.length_a   1.000
_cell.length_b   1.000
_cell.length_c   1.000
_cell.angle_alpha   90.00
_cell.angle_beta   90.00
_cell.angle_gamma   90.00
#
_symmetry.space_group_name_H-M   'P 1'
#
loop_
_entity.id
_entity.type
_entity.pdbx_description
1 polymer ?
#
loop_
_entity_poly.entity_id
_entity_poly.type
_entity_poly.pdbx_seq_one_letter_code
_entity_poly.pdbx_strand_id
1 'polypeptide(L)'
;RERLKDRDRHRNRDRSKDRERERGWEVDSEAMLSDAIDDPARRDVPTYNLHVSNLHSMTKAYDLHREFSKFGDVVSLNIILDRKSGRSKGYGFVHYAQFKDRDRAVRELQGKVIHGKPIRVTLSLSKCTLYVRNLPPSINSSDLCREKLQELAKVPIKEFRWKGNYCFAEFVNFHHTNTALANLKNSTWDGVNLQVQVAHADIGE
;
A
#
# COMPACT_ATOMS: atom_id res chain seq x y z
N ARG A 1 15.47 42.90 -38.37
CA ARG A 1 15.85 41.64 -37.67
C ARG A 1 15.28 41.54 -36.23
N GLU A 2 14.58 42.56 -35.69
CA GLU A 2 14.07 42.53 -34.31
C GLU A 2 12.61 42.04 -34.12
N ARG A 3 11.74 42.16 -35.13
CA ARG A 3 10.30 41.79 -34.99
C ARG A 3 10.01 40.29 -34.82
N LEU A 4 11.00 39.42 -35.05
CA LEU A 4 10.85 37.96 -34.89
C LEU A 4 11.09 37.49 -33.45
N LYS A 5 11.80 38.25 -32.61
CA LYS A 5 12.17 37.81 -31.25
C LYS A 5 11.08 38.03 -30.20
N ASP A 6 10.20 39.01 -30.41
CA ASP A 6 9.14 39.33 -29.42
C ASP A 6 7.91 38.43 -29.53
N ARG A 7 7.66 37.85 -30.72
CA ARG A 7 6.55 36.93 -30.95
C ARG A 7 6.75 35.58 -30.23
N ASP A 8 8.00 35.13 -30.12
CA ASP A 8 8.35 33.88 -29.43
C ASP A 8 8.30 34.03 -27.90
N ARG A 9 8.60 35.21 -27.36
CA ARG A 9 8.51 35.48 -25.90
C ARG A 9 7.08 35.39 -25.37
N HIS A 10 6.11 35.89 -26.12
CA HIS A 10 4.70 35.84 -25.70
C HIS A 10 4.17 34.41 -25.71
N ARG A 11 4.50 33.64 -26.75
CA ARG A 11 4.08 32.23 -26.90
C ARG A 11 4.66 31.32 -25.83
N ASN A 12 5.87 31.62 -25.35
CA ASN A 12 6.51 30.85 -24.29
C ASN A 12 5.93 31.19 -22.90
N ARG A 13 5.49 32.43 -22.69
CA ARG A 13 4.86 32.88 -21.44
C ARG A 13 3.47 32.27 -21.22
N ASP A 14 2.71 32.06 -22.30
CA ASP A 14 1.39 31.42 -22.25
C ASP A 14 1.49 29.93 -21.88
N ARG A 15 2.37 29.19 -22.57
CA ARG A 15 2.67 27.77 -22.25
C ARG A 15 3.19 27.57 -20.83
N SER A 16 3.86 28.56 -20.25
CA SER A 16 4.37 28.48 -18.88
C SER A 16 3.24 28.58 -17.86
N LYS A 17 2.27 29.48 -18.10
CA LYS A 17 1.08 29.64 -17.24
C LYS A 17 0.13 28.45 -17.35
N ASP A 18 -0.04 27.88 -18.54
CA ASP A 18 -0.85 26.67 -18.74
C ASP A 18 -0.26 25.49 -17.99
N ARG A 19 1.06 25.30 -18.05
CA ARG A 19 1.77 24.24 -17.28
C ARG A 19 1.66 24.41 -15.77
N GLU A 20 1.67 25.65 -15.27
CA GLU A 20 1.49 25.93 -13.84
C GLU A 20 0.06 25.63 -13.39
N ARG A 21 -0.95 25.98 -14.20
CA ARG A 21 -2.34 25.60 -13.95
C ARG A 21 -2.52 24.08 -13.97
N GLU A 22 -2.03 23.38 -15.00
CA GLU A 22 -2.14 21.92 -15.09
C GLU A 22 -1.48 21.22 -13.91
N ARG A 23 -0.31 21.71 -13.45
CA ARG A 23 0.34 21.20 -12.23
C ARG A 23 -0.49 21.42 -10.97
N GLY A 24 -1.14 22.58 -10.84
CA GLY A 24 -2.04 22.84 -9.71
C GLY A 24 -3.20 21.86 -9.68
N TRP A 25 -3.84 21.63 -10.83
CA TRP A 25 -4.97 20.69 -10.94
C TRP A 25 -4.56 19.23 -10.71
N GLU A 26 -3.36 18.81 -11.14
CA GLU A 26 -2.82 17.48 -10.85
C GLU A 26 -2.54 17.29 -9.35
N VAL A 27 -1.94 18.29 -8.69
CA VAL A 27 -1.62 18.22 -7.26
C VAL A 27 -2.89 18.19 -6.42
N ASP A 28 -3.87 19.03 -6.74
CA ASP A 28 -5.17 19.05 -6.06
C ASP A 28 -5.89 17.70 -6.24
N SER A 29 -5.82 17.09 -7.43
CA SER A 29 -6.42 15.78 -7.70
C SER A 29 -5.73 14.63 -6.97
N GLU A 30 -4.40 14.64 -6.85
CA GLU A 30 -3.67 13.62 -6.08
C GLU A 30 -3.91 13.75 -4.57
N ALA A 31 -3.97 14.98 -4.04
CA ALA A 31 -4.32 15.22 -2.65
C ALA A 31 -5.75 14.77 -2.33
N MET A 32 -6.72 15.12 -3.19
CA MET A 32 -8.11 14.69 -3.02
C MET A 32 -8.28 13.17 -3.14
N LEU A 33 -7.53 12.51 -4.03
CA LEU A 33 -7.51 11.05 -4.09
C LEU A 33 -6.89 10.44 -2.83
N SER A 34 -5.81 11.01 -2.31
CA SER A 34 -5.19 10.54 -1.07
C SER A 34 -6.17 10.62 0.09
N ASP A 35 -6.88 11.75 0.25
CA ASP A 35 -7.85 11.95 1.33
C ASP A 35 -9.08 11.07 1.18
N ALA A 36 -9.57 10.84 -0.05
CA ALA A 36 -10.71 9.95 -0.29
C ALA A 36 -10.37 8.47 -0.04
N ILE A 37 -9.09 8.11 -0.15
CA ILE A 37 -8.58 6.76 0.04
C ILE A 37 -8.23 6.48 1.51
N ASP A 38 -7.78 7.48 2.28
CA ASP A 38 -7.49 7.35 3.71
C ASP A 38 -8.73 7.66 4.60
N ASP A 39 -9.85 6.98 4.32
CA ASP A 39 -11.02 7.05 5.19
C ASP A 39 -10.74 6.31 6.51
N PRO A 40 -10.77 6.98 7.67
CA PRO A 40 -10.54 6.35 8.97
C PRO A 40 -11.50 5.20 9.26
N ALA A 41 -12.75 5.25 8.76
CA ALA A 41 -13.73 4.18 8.94
C ALA A 41 -13.34 2.88 8.22
N ARG A 42 -12.44 2.96 7.23
CA ARG A 42 -11.97 1.83 6.41
C ARG A 42 -10.61 1.28 6.85
N ARG A 43 -10.01 1.82 7.93
CA ARG A 43 -8.70 1.34 8.41
C ARG A 43 -8.77 -0.06 9.00
N ASP A 44 -9.89 -0.41 9.63
CA ASP A 44 -10.10 -1.71 10.29
C ASP A 44 -10.88 -2.73 9.46
N VAL A 45 -10.98 -2.56 8.13
CA VAL A 45 -11.66 -3.54 7.26
C VAL A 45 -10.66 -4.45 6.54
N PRO A 46 -11.00 -5.74 6.35
CA PRO A 46 -10.22 -6.64 5.50
C PRO A 46 -10.17 -6.12 4.07
N THR A 47 -9.00 -6.24 3.44
CA THR A 47 -8.81 -5.82 2.04
C THR A 47 -8.39 -6.97 1.15
N TYR A 48 -8.82 -6.92 -0.10
CA TYR A 48 -8.50 -7.91 -1.12
C TYR A 48 -7.51 -7.33 -2.13
N ASN A 49 -6.33 -7.94 -2.16
CA ASN A 49 -5.13 -7.27 -2.67
C ASN A 49 -4.76 -7.74 -4.07
N LEU A 50 -4.40 -6.80 -4.93
CA LEU A 50 -3.89 -7.03 -6.27
C LEU A 50 -2.49 -6.46 -6.40
N HIS A 51 -1.64 -7.21 -7.09
CA HIS A 51 -0.35 -6.75 -7.56
C HIS A 51 -0.47 -6.39 -9.04
N VAL A 52 -0.17 -5.14 -9.36
CA VAL A 52 -0.22 -4.57 -10.70
C VAL A 52 1.20 -4.29 -11.16
N SER A 53 1.63 -4.92 -12.24
CA SER A 53 3.01 -4.83 -12.74
C SER A 53 3.07 -4.48 -14.22
N ASN A 54 4.29 -4.23 -14.70
CA ASN A 54 4.57 -3.70 -16.04
C ASN A 54 3.95 -2.31 -16.28
N LEU A 55 3.83 -1.51 -15.22
CA LEU A 55 3.39 -0.13 -15.32
C LEU A 55 4.39 0.70 -16.14
N HIS A 56 3.89 1.65 -16.91
CA HIS A 56 4.74 2.64 -17.56
C HIS A 56 5.35 3.56 -16.49
N SER A 57 6.55 4.08 -16.71
CA SER A 57 7.25 4.94 -15.74
C SER A 57 6.50 6.23 -15.40
N MET A 58 5.62 6.68 -16.32
CA MET A 58 4.75 7.84 -16.16
C MET A 58 3.37 7.50 -15.57
N THR A 59 3.04 6.23 -15.36
CA THR A 59 1.75 5.86 -14.75
C THR A 59 1.71 6.37 -13.31
N LYS A 60 0.69 7.16 -12.98
CA LYS A 60 0.48 7.71 -11.64
C LYS A 60 -0.66 6.98 -10.91
N ALA A 61 -0.80 7.26 -9.61
CA ALA A 61 -1.87 6.74 -8.78
C ALA A 61 -3.27 7.01 -9.37
N TYR A 62 -3.48 8.23 -9.87
CA TYR A 62 -4.74 8.63 -10.52
C TYR A 62 -5.12 7.75 -11.73
N ASP A 63 -4.15 7.33 -12.54
CA ASP A 63 -4.41 6.48 -13.71
C ASP A 63 -4.92 5.10 -13.30
N LEU A 64 -4.31 4.53 -12.27
CA LEU A 64 -4.75 3.26 -11.72
C LEU A 64 -6.13 3.42 -11.07
N HIS A 65 -6.34 4.45 -10.24
CA HIS A 65 -7.64 4.70 -9.64
C HIS A 65 -8.76 4.79 -10.69
N ARG A 66 -8.54 5.58 -11.75
CA ARG A 66 -9.52 5.75 -12.85
C ARG A 66 -9.93 4.42 -13.49
N GLU A 67 -8.99 3.50 -13.70
CA GLU A 67 -9.30 2.20 -14.32
C GLU A 67 -9.87 1.20 -13.31
N PHE A 68 -9.33 1.13 -12.10
CA PHE A 68 -9.70 0.12 -11.10
C PHE A 68 -11.03 0.46 -10.38
N SER A 69 -11.36 1.73 -10.19
CA SER A 69 -12.61 2.12 -9.53
C SER A 69 -13.88 1.83 -10.35
N LYS A 70 -13.73 1.41 -11.62
CA LYS A 70 -14.83 0.91 -12.46
C LYS A 70 -15.41 -0.42 -11.97
N PHE A 71 -14.62 -1.20 -11.23
CA PHE A 71 -14.99 -2.55 -10.79
C PHE A 71 -15.55 -2.61 -9.38
N GLY A 72 -15.27 -1.59 -8.56
CA GLY A 72 -15.66 -1.56 -7.16
C GLY A 72 -14.89 -0.50 -6.39
N ASP A 73 -15.15 -0.45 -5.10
CA ASP A 73 -14.57 0.52 -4.17
C ASP A 73 -13.11 0.19 -3.86
N VAL A 74 -12.20 1.06 -4.32
CA VAL A 74 -10.76 0.95 -4.08
C VAL A 74 -10.46 1.56 -2.72
N VAL A 75 -10.14 0.70 -1.74
CA VAL A 75 -9.81 1.09 -0.36
C VAL A 75 -8.44 1.72 -0.29
N SER A 76 -7.48 1.25 -1.09
CA SER A 76 -6.20 1.92 -1.25
C SER A 76 -5.45 1.47 -2.49
N LEU A 77 -4.56 2.33 -2.98
CA LEU A 77 -3.66 2.01 -4.06
C LEU A 77 -2.31 2.70 -3.86
N ASN A 78 -1.24 2.05 -4.29
CA ASN A 78 0.10 2.62 -4.18
C ASN A 78 0.99 2.13 -5.31
N ILE A 79 1.76 3.03 -5.92
CA ILE A 79 2.82 2.70 -6.88
C ILE A 79 4.15 2.70 -6.13
N ILE A 80 4.88 1.59 -6.23
CA ILE A 80 6.14 1.47 -5.52
C ILE A 80 7.21 2.28 -6.25
N LEU A 81 7.73 3.28 -5.55
CA LEU A 81 8.82 4.12 -6.02
C LEU A 81 10.17 3.60 -5.49
N ASP A 82 11.22 3.83 -6.26
CA ASP A 82 12.59 3.68 -5.78
C ASP A 82 12.93 4.78 -4.78
N ARG A 83 13.34 4.38 -3.57
CA ARG A 83 13.57 5.32 -2.46
C ARG A 83 14.69 6.33 -2.72
N LYS A 84 15.65 6.01 -3.60
CA LYS A 84 16.80 6.90 -3.90
C LYS A 84 16.48 7.88 -5.02
N SER A 85 15.84 7.39 -6.09
CA SER A 85 15.58 8.19 -7.30
C SER A 85 14.18 8.80 -7.36
N GLY A 86 13.26 8.35 -6.51
CA GLY A 86 11.85 8.74 -6.55
C GLY A 86 11.10 8.20 -7.79
N ARG A 87 11.75 7.40 -8.63
CA ARG A 87 11.16 6.90 -9.88
C ARG A 87 10.31 5.66 -9.62
N SER A 88 9.24 5.49 -10.39
CA SER A 88 8.42 4.28 -10.35
C SER A 88 9.25 3.03 -10.65
N LYS A 89 9.08 1.99 -9.82
CA LYS A 89 9.63 0.66 -10.06
C LYS A 89 8.82 -0.14 -11.09
N GLY A 90 7.77 0.45 -11.66
CA GLY A 90 6.94 -0.20 -12.69
C GLY A 90 5.93 -1.20 -12.12
N TYR A 91 5.63 -1.13 -10.82
CA TYR A 91 4.59 -1.92 -10.20
C TYR A 91 3.95 -1.21 -9.01
N GLY A 92 2.78 -1.67 -8.60
CA GLY A 92 2.01 -1.14 -7.51
C GLY A 92 1.01 -2.17 -6.97
N PHE A 93 0.26 -1.75 -5.97
CA PHE A 93 -0.77 -2.54 -5.32
C PHE A 93 -2.10 -1.80 -5.36
N VAL A 94 -3.19 -2.56 -5.48
CA VAL A 94 -4.56 -2.07 -5.38
C VAL A 94 -5.31 -2.96 -4.40
N HIS A 95 -6.05 -2.34 -3.49
CA HIS A 95 -6.79 -3.00 -2.43
C HIS A 95 -8.27 -2.70 -2.60
N TYR A 96 -9.09 -3.74 -2.73
CA TYR A 96 -10.55 -3.62 -2.78
C TYR A 96 -11.18 -3.95 -1.43
N ALA A 97 -12.34 -3.35 -1.16
CA ALA A 97 -13.18 -3.71 -0.02
C ALA A 97 -13.82 -5.10 -0.18
N GLN A 98 -14.04 -5.54 -1.43
CA GLN A 98 -14.77 -6.77 -1.73
C GLN A 98 -13.96 -7.73 -2.60
N PHE A 99 -14.02 -9.02 -2.25
CA PHE A 99 -13.35 -10.09 -3.00
C PHE A 99 -13.83 -10.15 -4.46
N LYS A 100 -15.14 -9.98 -4.67
CA LYS A 100 -15.77 -10.09 -6.00
C LYS A 100 -15.25 -9.00 -6.95
N ASP A 101 -15.06 -7.78 -6.45
CA ASP A 101 -14.60 -6.65 -7.24
C ASP A 101 -13.15 -6.85 -7.67
N ARG A 102 -12.33 -7.31 -6.73
CA ARG A 102 -10.95 -7.73 -6.97
C ARG A 102 -10.86 -8.79 -8.07
N ASP A 103 -11.68 -9.83 -8.01
CA ASP A 103 -11.66 -10.93 -8.98
C ASP A 103 -12.10 -10.52 -10.38
N ARG A 104 -13.09 -9.61 -10.47
CA ARG A 104 -13.48 -9.00 -11.75
C ARG A 104 -12.35 -8.17 -12.32
N ALA A 105 -11.73 -7.31 -11.50
CA ALA A 105 -10.62 -6.47 -11.93
C ALA A 105 -9.45 -7.29 -12.49
N VAL A 106 -9.09 -8.44 -11.88
CA VAL A 106 -8.07 -9.35 -12.44
C VAL A 106 -8.44 -9.82 -13.84
N ARG A 107 -9.69 -10.26 -14.03
CA ARG A 107 -10.14 -10.83 -15.31
C ARG A 107 -10.21 -9.76 -16.40
N GLU A 108 -10.68 -8.57 -16.08
CA GLU A 108 -10.98 -7.54 -17.08
C GLU A 108 -9.84 -6.56 -17.34
N LEU A 109 -8.95 -6.33 -16.37
CA LEU A 109 -7.80 -5.42 -16.54
C LEU A 109 -6.50 -6.14 -16.93
N GLN A 110 -6.48 -7.46 -16.97
CA GLN A 110 -5.31 -8.20 -17.43
C GLN A 110 -4.95 -7.80 -18.87
N GLY A 111 -3.73 -7.28 -19.06
CA GLY A 111 -3.25 -6.83 -20.37
C GLY A 111 -3.79 -5.46 -20.80
N LYS A 112 -4.56 -4.75 -19.96
CA LYS A 112 -5.06 -3.41 -20.30
C LYS A 112 -3.91 -2.46 -20.61
N VAL A 113 -4.00 -1.74 -21.72
CA VAL A 113 -2.96 -0.79 -22.13
C VAL A 113 -3.16 0.54 -21.40
N ILE A 114 -2.15 0.94 -20.61
CA ILE A 114 -2.06 2.25 -19.95
C ILE A 114 -0.76 2.91 -20.39
N HIS A 115 -0.83 4.14 -20.91
CA HIS A 115 0.32 4.87 -21.45
C HIS A 115 1.14 4.03 -22.46
N GLY A 116 0.46 3.28 -23.32
CA GLY A 116 1.09 2.45 -24.34
C GLY A 116 1.74 1.14 -23.85
N LYS A 117 1.65 0.81 -22.55
CA LYS A 117 2.12 -0.48 -22.02
C LYS A 117 0.97 -1.33 -21.47
N PRO A 118 0.92 -2.65 -21.80
CA PRO A 118 -0.06 -3.56 -21.22
C PRO A 118 0.31 -3.87 -19.76
N ILE A 119 -0.59 -3.60 -18.82
CA ILE A 119 -0.39 -3.94 -17.41
C ILE A 119 -0.63 -5.43 -17.17
N ARG A 120 -0.05 -5.96 -16.10
CA ARG A 120 -0.32 -7.30 -15.59
C ARG A 120 -0.94 -7.20 -14.21
N VAL A 121 -2.08 -7.82 -14.01
CA VAL A 121 -2.84 -7.84 -12.76
C VAL A 121 -2.83 -9.26 -12.21
N THR A 122 -2.36 -9.41 -10.98
CA THR A 122 -2.21 -10.70 -10.31
C THR A 122 -2.74 -10.60 -8.89
N LEU A 123 -3.22 -11.72 -8.34
CA LEU A 123 -3.55 -11.80 -6.93
C LEU A 123 -2.30 -11.52 -6.10
N SER A 124 -2.42 -10.60 -5.15
CA SER A 124 -1.35 -10.38 -4.18
C SER A 124 -1.63 -11.20 -2.94
N LEU A 125 -0.72 -12.12 -2.62
CA LEU A 125 -0.67 -12.82 -1.33
C LEU A 125 -0.10 -11.86 -0.27
N SER A 126 -0.63 -10.64 -0.17
CA SER A 126 -0.14 -9.68 0.84
C SER A 126 -0.36 -10.31 2.21
N LYS A 127 0.74 -10.75 2.80
CA LYS A 127 0.73 -11.54 4.02
C LYS A 127 0.40 -10.61 5.16
N CYS A 128 -0.75 -10.83 5.79
CA CYS A 128 -1.21 -10.03 6.92
C CYS A 128 -0.81 -10.64 8.26
N THR A 129 0.15 -11.58 8.25
CA THR A 129 0.59 -12.30 9.43
C THR A 129 2.04 -11.98 9.74
N LEU A 130 2.32 -11.57 10.97
CA LEU A 130 3.67 -11.42 11.50
C LEU A 130 4.04 -12.66 12.33
N TYR A 131 5.27 -13.11 12.17
CA TYR A 131 5.93 -14.05 13.04
C TYR A 131 6.83 -13.28 14.00
N VAL A 132 6.57 -13.42 15.30
CA VAL A 132 7.30 -12.77 16.38
C VAL A 132 8.03 -13.85 17.17
N ARG A 133 9.36 -13.79 17.20
CA ARG A 133 10.23 -14.71 17.96
C ARG A 133 10.98 -13.97 19.06
N ASN A 134 11.67 -14.74 19.89
CA ASN A 134 12.40 -14.24 21.06
C ASN A 134 11.47 -13.62 22.11
N LEU A 135 10.30 -14.26 22.30
CA LEU A 135 9.38 -13.87 23.36
C LEU A 135 9.98 -14.22 24.73
N PRO A 136 9.79 -13.37 25.76
CA PRO A 136 10.25 -13.66 27.10
C PRO A 136 9.65 -14.96 27.67
N PRO A 137 10.45 -15.75 28.40
CA PRO A 137 9.97 -16.99 29.03
C PRO A 137 9.02 -16.72 30.21
N SER A 138 8.91 -15.47 30.67
CA SER A 138 7.97 -15.03 31.72
C SER A 138 6.51 -15.12 31.27
N ILE A 139 6.25 -15.18 29.96
CA ILE A 139 4.89 -15.25 29.41
C ILE A 139 4.32 -16.64 29.67
N ASN A 140 3.23 -16.70 30.43
CA ASN A 140 2.55 -17.93 30.83
C ASN A 140 1.13 -18.07 30.27
N SER A 141 0.61 -17.03 29.59
CA SER A 141 -0.74 -17.00 29.04
C SER A 141 -0.76 -16.40 27.64
N SER A 142 -1.52 -17.04 26.73
CA SER A 142 -1.74 -16.56 25.37
C SER A 142 -2.46 -15.21 25.34
N ASP A 143 -3.40 -14.98 26.25
CA ASP A 143 -4.19 -13.74 26.28
C ASP A 143 -3.34 -12.55 26.71
N LEU A 144 -2.57 -12.71 27.79
CA LEU A 144 -1.57 -11.72 28.21
C LEU A 144 -0.57 -11.46 27.08
N CYS A 145 -0.17 -12.53 26.37
CA CYS A 145 0.75 -12.39 25.27
C CYS A 145 0.18 -11.51 24.15
N ARG A 146 -1.09 -11.77 23.79
CA ARG A 146 -1.84 -11.05 22.75
C ARG A 146 -2.04 -9.60 23.14
N GLU A 147 -2.50 -9.33 24.36
CA GLU A 147 -2.81 -7.98 24.85
C GLU A 147 -1.56 -7.08 24.82
N LYS A 148 -0.45 -7.55 25.40
CA LYS A 148 0.80 -6.79 25.40
C LYS A 148 1.37 -6.60 24.00
N LEU A 149 1.27 -7.61 23.13
CA LEU A 149 1.71 -7.47 21.74
C LEU A 149 0.85 -6.46 20.98
N GLN A 150 -0.47 -6.45 21.21
CA GLN A 150 -1.40 -5.51 20.61
C GLN A 150 -1.12 -4.07 21.07
N GLU A 151 -0.83 -3.86 22.35
CA GLU A 151 -0.42 -2.57 22.91
C GLU A 151 0.86 -2.04 22.24
N LEU A 152 1.88 -2.90 22.11
CA LEU A 152 3.13 -2.54 21.43
C LEU A 152 2.93 -2.28 19.93
N ALA A 153 2.10 -3.09 19.27
CA ALA A 153 1.82 -2.95 17.84
C ALA A 153 0.98 -1.71 17.53
N LYS A 154 0.19 -1.20 18.49
CA LYS A 154 -0.78 -0.10 18.35
C LYS A 154 -1.85 -0.35 17.28
N VAL A 155 -2.10 -1.62 16.95
CA VAL A 155 -3.11 -2.03 15.97
C VAL A 155 -3.77 -3.33 16.44
N PRO A 156 -5.08 -3.52 16.19
CA PRO A 156 -5.80 -4.69 16.66
C PRO A 156 -5.31 -5.97 15.97
N ILE A 157 -5.14 -7.03 16.75
CA ILE A 157 -4.78 -8.37 16.27
C ILE A 157 -6.07 -9.16 16.00
N LYS A 158 -6.25 -9.57 14.73
CA LYS A 158 -7.40 -10.35 14.25
C LYS A 158 -7.34 -11.79 14.77
N GLU A 159 -6.24 -12.48 14.50
CA GLU A 159 -5.99 -13.82 15.04
C GLU A 159 -4.62 -13.88 15.69
N PHE A 160 -4.52 -14.67 16.76
CA PHE A 160 -3.30 -14.82 17.53
C PHE A 160 -3.03 -16.28 17.83
N ARG A 161 -1.83 -16.75 17.52
CA ARG A 161 -1.39 -18.13 17.79
C ARG A 161 -0.06 -18.11 18.53
N TRP A 162 -0.10 -18.39 19.83
CA TRP A 162 1.09 -18.49 20.67
C TRP A 162 1.61 -19.93 20.75
N LYS A 163 2.93 -20.09 20.74
CA LYS A 163 3.63 -21.38 20.77
C LYS A 163 4.80 -21.38 21.76
N GLY A 164 4.69 -20.59 22.84
CA GLY A 164 5.73 -20.46 23.86
C GLY A 164 6.74 -19.36 23.54
N ASN A 165 7.84 -19.71 22.88
CA ASN A 165 8.93 -18.76 22.59
C ASN A 165 8.70 -17.90 21.32
N TYR A 166 7.62 -18.14 20.59
CA TYR A 166 7.19 -17.35 19.45
C TYR A 166 5.66 -17.32 19.32
N CYS A 167 5.16 -16.40 18.48
CA CYS A 167 3.76 -16.34 18.11
C CYS A 167 3.56 -15.87 16.66
N PHE A 168 2.36 -16.12 16.17
CA PHE A 168 1.84 -15.53 14.93
C PHE A 168 0.72 -14.56 15.26
N ALA A 169 0.82 -13.34 14.74
CA ALA A 169 -0.21 -12.32 14.85
C ALA A 169 -0.72 -11.99 13.45
N GLU A 170 -1.97 -12.35 13.16
CA GLU A 170 -2.67 -11.96 11.95
C GLU A 170 -3.39 -10.63 12.18
N PHE A 171 -3.23 -9.73 11.22
CA PHE A 171 -3.85 -8.43 11.18
C PHE A 171 -4.91 -8.40 10.09
N VAL A 172 -5.84 -7.46 10.25
CA VAL A 172 -6.98 -7.32 9.33
C VAL A 172 -6.53 -7.02 7.90
N ASN A 173 -5.49 -6.20 7.72
CA ASN A 173 -5.00 -5.79 6.41
C ASN A 173 -3.48 -5.51 6.42
N PHE A 174 -2.95 -5.20 5.23
CA PHE A 174 -1.53 -4.94 5.02
C PHE A 174 -1.06 -3.64 5.71
N HIS A 175 -1.94 -2.66 5.87
CA HIS A 175 -1.60 -1.42 6.57
C HIS A 175 -1.32 -1.70 8.06
N HIS A 176 -2.23 -2.38 8.75
CA HIS A 176 -2.00 -2.82 10.14
C HIS A 176 -0.75 -3.68 10.26
N THR A 177 -0.53 -4.59 9.31
CA THR A 177 0.66 -5.45 9.31
C THR A 177 1.95 -4.63 9.25
N ASN A 178 2.01 -3.60 8.39
CA ASN A 178 3.20 -2.74 8.30
C ASN A 178 3.36 -1.82 9.51
N THR A 179 2.26 -1.28 10.05
CA THR A 179 2.27 -0.47 11.27
C THR A 179 2.77 -1.30 12.46
N ALA A 180 2.22 -2.51 12.64
CA ALA A 180 2.70 -3.46 13.64
C ALA A 180 4.18 -3.82 13.43
N LEU A 181 4.59 -4.11 12.19
CA LEU A 181 5.98 -4.45 11.88
C LEU A 181 6.94 -3.32 12.23
N ALA A 182 6.56 -2.08 11.94
CA ALA A 182 7.37 -0.89 12.24
C ALA A 182 7.50 -0.66 13.75
N ASN A 183 6.40 -0.82 14.49
CA ASN A 183 6.38 -0.63 15.95
C ASN A 183 7.09 -1.77 16.69
N LEU A 184 6.96 -3.01 16.23
CA LEU A 184 7.49 -4.18 16.92
C LEU A 184 8.96 -4.50 16.59
N LYS A 185 9.48 -4.10 15.42
CA LYS A 185 10.87 -4.45 15.02
C LYS A 185 11.95 -3.91 15.96
N ASN A 186 11.66 -2.85 16.70
CA ASN A 186 12.60 -2.19 17.61
C ASN A 186 12.10 -2.21 19.05
N SER A 187 11.09 -3.02 19.36
CA SER A 187 10.53 -3.07 20.71
C SER A 187 11.25 -4.09 21.59
N THR A 188 11.31 -3.76 22.88
CA THR A 188 11.73 -4.66 23.94
C THR A 188 10.54 -5.10 24.77
N TRP A 189 10.59 -6.32 25.26
CA TRP A 189 9.66 -6.87 26.24
C TRP A 189 10.48 -7.46 27.37
N ASP A 190 10.34 -6.92 28.58
CA ASP A 190 11.05 -7.38 29.79
C ASP A 190 12.57 -7.45 29.57
N GLY A 191 13.11 -6.47 28.85
CA GLY A 191 14.54 -6.38 28.50
C GLY A 191 14.98 -7.26 27.32
N VAL A 192 14.08 -8.06 26.73
CA VAL A 192 14.37 -8.91 25.56
C VAL A 192 13.94 -8.20 24.28
N ASN A 193 14.81 -8.16 23.27
CA ASN A 193 14.48 -7.62 21.96
C ASN A 193 13.58 -8.57 21.19
N LEU A 194 12.39 -8.10 20.79
CA LEU A 194 11.52 -8.87 19.93
C LEU A 194 12.11 -8.96 18.52
N GLN A 195 11.95 -10.11 17.88
CA GLN A 195 12.41 -10.32 16.52
C GLN A 195 11.20 -10.60 15.64
N VAL A 196 10.88 -9.64 14.77
CA VAL A 196 9.63 -9.65 14.01
C VAL A 196 9.87 -9.69 12.51
N GLN A 197 9.18 -10.60 11.84
CA GLN A 197 9.20 -10.73 10.38
C GLN A 197 7.80 -11.03 9.85
N VAL A 198 7.58 -10.76 8.56
CA VAL A 198 6.38 -11.20 7.87
C VAL A 198 6.44 -12.73 7.76
N ALA A 199 5.38 -13.43 8.18
CA ALA A 199 5.34 -14.89 8.12
C ALA A 199 5.44 -15.38 6.67
N HIS A 200 6.00 -16.56 6.42
CA HIS A 200 5.87 -17.23 5.13
C HIS A 200 4.71 -18.21 5.17
N ALA A 201 4.00 -18.38 4.06
CA ALA A 201 2.79 -19.21 3.99
C ALA A 201 3.07 -20.67 4.38
N ASP A 202 4.33 -21.10 4.31
CA ASP A 202 4.76 -22.48 4.54
C ASP A 202 5.12 -22.80 6.00
N ILE A 203 4.94 -21.87 6.95
CA ILE A 203 5.30 -22.09 8.38
C ILE A 203 4.07 -22.56 9.19
N GLY A 204 3.09 -23.16 8.52
CA GLY A 204 1.75 -23.41 9.07
C GLY A 204 1.17 -24.81 8.89
N GLU A 205 1.94 -25.76 8.36
CA GLU A 205 1.62 -27.20 8.41
C GLU A 205 2.65 -27.96 9.24
#